data_AF-A0A8H9H1N4-F1
#
_entry.id   AF-A0A8H9H1N4-F1
#
_cell.length_a   1.000
_cell.length_b   1.000
_cell.length_c   1.000
_cell.angle_alpha   90.00
_cell.angle_beta   90.00
_cell.angle_gamma   90.00
#
_symmetry.space_group_name_H-M   'P 1'
#
loop_
_entity.id
_entity.type
_entity.pdbx_description
1 polymer ?
#
loop_
_entity_poly.entity_id
_entity_poly.type
_entity_poly.pdbx_seq_one_letter_code
_entity_poly.pdbx_strand_id
1 'polypeptide(L)'
;MRPLFHEEGPECHTELVKGPSRTPLGRVVPRHAEKPAADALSDTRVVLINGARQSGKSTLVRLLAKERTAEWRSLDTPVVRQTAQEDPAGFVAFPDLMVIDEIQRVPELMLSIKEQVDTDPRPGRFLLTGSARVLGPRKPGRAAS
;
A
#
# COMPACT_ATOMS: atom_id res chain seq x y z
N MET A 1 -14.46 -53.34 -22.14
CA MET A 1 -14.14 -52.36 -23.19
C MET A 1 -14.53 -50.97 -22.72
N ARG A 2 -13.59 -50.21 -22.15
CA ARG A 2 -13.44 -48.74 -22.21
C ARG A 2 -12.31 -48.29 -21.24
N PRO A 3 -11.55 -47.22 -21.58
CA PRO A 3 -10.21 -46.94 -21.07
C PRO A 3 -10.14 -45.70 -20.13
N LEU A 4 -8.92 -45.46 -19.59
CA LEU A 4 -8.26 -44.20 -19.14
C LEU A 4 -9.09 -43.16 -18.36
N PHE A 5 -8.65 -42.57 -17.24
CA PHE A 5 -7.49 -41.68 -17.07
C PHE A 5 -6.96 -41.73 -15.62
N HIS A 6 -5.64 -41.80 -15.43
CA HIS A 6 -4.95 -41.26 -14.26
C HIS A 6 -4.32 -39.94 -14.72
N GLU A 7 -4.85 -38.83 -14.23
CA GLU A 7 -4.26 -37.51 -14.40
C GLU A 7 -3.34 -37.27 -13.20
N GLU A 8 -2.05 -37.55 -13.40
CA GLU A 8 -0.95 -37.07 -12.57
C GLU A 8 -0.91 -35.53 -12.69
N GLY A 9 -1.38 -34.84 -11.66
CA GLY A 9 -1.31 -33.38 -11.58
C GLY A 9 0.15 -32.91 -11.40
N PRO A 10 0.52 -31.73 -11.92
CA PRO A 10 1.90 -31.28 -11.91
C PRO A 10 2.34 -30.92 -10.48
N GLU A 11 3.35 -31.63 -9.99
CA GLU A 11 4.11 -31.28 -8.79
C GLU A 11 4.72 -29.88 -8.98
N CYS A 12 4.15 -28.89 -8.29
CA CYS A 12 4.67 -27.53 -8.23
C CYS A 12 5.89 -27.52 -7.31
N HIS A 13 7.04 -27.93 -7.85
CA HIS A 13 8.33 -27.77 -7.20
C HIS A 13 8.59 -26.29 -6.93
N THR A 14 8.44 -25.89 -5.67
CA THR A 14 8.79 -24.55 -5.19
C THR A 14 10.30 -24.48 -5.03
N GLU A 15 10.98 -23.98 -6.05
CA GLU A 15 12.40 -23.64 -5.96
C GLU A 15 12.54 -22.31 -5.20
N LEU A 16 13.12 -22.40 -3.99
CA LEU A 16 13.52 -21.27 -3.14
C LEU A 16 14.60 -20.44 -3.85
N VAL A 17 14.21 -19.40 -4.58
CA VAL A 17 15.16 -18.43 -5.13
C VAL A 17 15.37 -17.27 -4.14
N LYS A 18 16.45 -17.35 -3.34
CA LYS A 18 17.04 -16.22 -2.59
C LYS A 18 17.75 -15.25 -3.54
N GLY A 19 16.99 -14.52 -4.35
CA GLY A 19 17.50 -13.50 -5.27
C GLY A 19 16.85 -12.13 -5.04
N PRO A 20 17.57 -11.00 -5.25
CA PRO A 20 16.98 -9.66 -5.12
C PRO A 20 15.83 -9.52 -6.11
N SER A 21 14.65 -9.13 -5.62
CA SER A 21 13.44 -8.95 -6.42
C SER A 21 13.73 -8.05 -7.63
N ARG A 22 13.61 -8.60 -8.84
CA ARG A 22 13.79 -7.84 -10.08
C ARG A 22 12.53 -7.05 -10.41
N THR A 23 12.70 -5.79 -10.81
CA THR A 23 11.63 -4.98 -11.41
C THR A 23 11.94 -4.75 -12.89
N PRO A 24 10.96 -4.34 -13.73
CA PRO A 24 11.20 -4.00 -15.14
C PRO A 24 12.28 -2.91 -15.35
N LEU A 25 12.65 -2.19 -14.29
CA LEU A 25 13.67 -1.13 -14.29
C LEU A 25 15.04 -1.59 -13.72
N GLY A 26 15.21 -2.88 -13.43
CA GLY A 26 16.48 -3.45 -12.93
C GLY A 26 16.44 -3.95 -11.48
N ARG A 27 17.63 -4.10 -10.88
CA ARG A 27 17.84 -4.57 -9.50
C ARG A 27 17.29 -3.54 -8.52
N VAL A 28 16.39 -3.96 -7.63
CA VAL A 28 15.95 -3.09 -6.53
C VAL A 28 17.13 -2.88 -5.59
N VAL A 29 17.56 -1.63 -5.45
CA VAL A 29 18.51 -1.22 -4.41
C VAL A 29 17.78 -1.32 -3.06
N PRO A 30 18.39 -1.91 -2.01
CA PRO A 30 17.77 -2.03 -0.69
C PRO A 30 17.22 -0.69 -0.22
N ARG A 31 15.95 -0.67 0.18
CA ARG A 31 15.33 0.55 0.68
C ARG A 31 15.69 0.67 2.16
N HIS A 32 16.42 1.71 2.56
CA HIS A 32 16.75 1.93 3.98
C HIS A 32 15.50 1.99 4.88
N ALA A 33 14.36 2.40 4.31
CA ALA A 33 13.08 2.45 4.99
C ALA A 33 12.35 1.10 5.06
N GLU A 34 12.86 0.03 4.43
CA GLU A 34 12.22 -1.29 4.42
C GLU A 34 12.15 -1.91 5.82
N LYS A 35 13.29 -2.05 6.49
CA LYS A 35 13.33 -2.60 7.84
C LYS A 35 12.52 -1.75 8.83
N PRO A 36 12.70 -0.42 8.93
CA PRO A 36 11.87 0.41 9.80
C PRO A 36 10.36 0.33 9.51
N ALA A 37 9.96 0.24 8.24
CA ALA A 37 8.55 0.12 7.89
C ALA A 37 7.98 -1.27 8.19
N ALA A 38 8.77 -2.33 8.04
CA ALA A 38 8.39 -3.69 8.43
C ALA A 38 8.24 -3.80 9.96
N ASP A 39 9.19 -3.23 10.71
CA ASP A 39 9.16 -3.17 12.17
C ASP A 39 7.90 -2.40 12.63
N ALA A 40 7.64 -1.22 12.04
CA ALA A 40 6.44 -0.44 12.35
C ALA A 40 5.13 -1.18 12.00
N LEU A 41 5.08 -1.96 10.91
CA LEU A 41 3.91 -2.77 10.58
C LEU A 41 3.68 -3.93 11.58
N SER A 42 4.69 -4.28 12.37
CA SER A 42 4.58 -5.34 13.38
C SER A 42 4.04 -4.86 14.73
N ASP A 43 4.15 -3.55 15.04
CA ASP A 43 3.74 -2.98 16.33
C ASP A 43 2.71 -1.84 16.23
N THR A 44 2.53 -1.26 15.04
CA THR A 44 1.68 -0.10 14.80
C THR A 44 0.51 -0.46 13.87
N ARG A 45 -0.68 0.05 14.19
CA ARG A 45 -1.93 -0.23 13.46
C ARG A 45 -1.94 0.38 12.06
N VAL A 46 -1.41 1.59 11.93
CA VAL A 46 -1.38 2.38 10.70
C VAL A 46 0.04 2.89 10.46
N VAL A 47 0.61 2.58 9.31
CA VAL A 47 1.92 3.08 8.89
C VAL A 47 1.75 3.98 7.66
N LEU A 48 2.28 5.20 7.70
CA LEU A 48 2.27 6.13 6.58
C LEU A 48 3.67 6.28 5.98
N ILE A 49 3.83 5.92 4.71
CA ILE A 49 5.04 6.15 3.93
C ILE A 49 4.86 7.44 3.12
N ASN A 50 5.48 8.52 3.59
CA ASN A 50 5.47 9.81 2.91
C ASN A 50 6.82 10.09 2.21
N GLY A 51 6.79 10.76 1.06
CA GLY A 51 8.01 11.16 0.36
C GLY A 51 7.75 11.76 -1.02
N ALA A 52 8.80 12.31 -1.64
CA ALA A 52 8.72 12.95 -2.95
C ALA A 52 8.09 12.05 -4.03
N ARG A 53 7.49 12.65 -5.07
CA ARG A 53 7.04 11.90 -6.25
C ARG A 53 8.23 11.17 -6.87
N GLN A 54 7.98 9.97 -7.41
CA GLN A 54 9.01 9.12 -8.05
C GLN A 54 10.14 8.63 -7.13
N SER A 55 10.03 8.76 -5.80
CA SER A 55 11.03 8.20 -4.87
C SER A 55 10.94 6.68 -4.68
N GLY A 56 10.01 6.00 -5.36
CA GLY A 56 9.84 4.55 -5.30
C GLY A 56 9.11 4.03 -4.07
N LYS A 57 8.20 4.84 -3.48
CA LYS A 57 7.33 4.43 -2.36
C LYS A 57 6.49 3.20 -2.71
N SER A 58 5.84 3.20 -3.87
CA SER A 58 5.02 2.07 -4.30
C SER A 58 5.84 0.79 -4.45
N THR A 59 7.13 0.89 -4.83
CA THR A 59 8.05 -0.26 -4.83
C THR A 59 8.29 -0.79 -3.42
N LEU A 60 8.58 0.09 -2.46
CA LEU A 60 8.77 -0.28 -1.05
C LEU A 60 7.51 -0.95 -0.47
N VAL A 61 6.34 -0.36 -0.70
CA VAL A 61 5.06 -0.88 -0.23
C VAL A 61 4.77 -2.27 -0.82
N ARG A 62 5.05 -2.49 -2.11
CA ARG A 62 4.92 -3.81 -2.74
C ARG A 62 5.83 -4.86 -2.10
N LEU A 63 7.04 -4.49 -1.68
CA LEU A 63 7.94 -5.40 -0.96
C LEU A 63 7.35 -5.78 0.40
N LEU A 64 6.87 -4.80 1.15
CA LEU A 64 6.28 -5.02 2.49
C LEU A 64 4.99 -5.84 2.45
N ALA A 65 4.20 -5.69 1.37
CA ALA A 65 2.97 -6.43 1.16
C ALA A 65 3.17 -7.84 0.57
N LYS A 66 4.34 -8.15 0.00
CA LYS A 66 4.58 -9.39 -0.76
C LYS A 66 4.35 -10.66 0.06
N GLU A 67 4.64 -10.63 1.36
CA GLU A 67 4.52 -11.77 2.26
C GLU A 67 3.25 -11.71 3.13
N ARG A 68 2.29 -10.84 2.77
CA ARG A 68 1.07 -10.59 3.55
C ARG A 68 -0.16 -10.71 2.66
N THR A 69 -1.26 -11.19 3.21
CA THR A 69 -2.58 -11.01 2.58
C THR A 69 -2.90 -9.51 2.63
N ALA A 70 -2.87 -8.86 1.46
CA ALA A 70 -3.04 -7.42 1.37
C ALA A 70 -3.93 -7.00 0.21
N GLU A 71 -4.81 -6.03 0.47
CA GLU A 71 -5.65 -5.39 -0.54
C GLU A 71 -5.04 -4.05 -0.93
N TRP A 72 -4.79 -3.82 -2.22
CA TRP A 72 -4.23 -2.56 -2.72
C TRP A 72 -5.28 -1.69 -3.39
N ARG A 73 -5.43 -0.44 -2.92
CA ARG A 73 -6.32 0.56 -3.54
C ARG A 73 -5.55 1.87 -3.80
N SER A 74 -5.61 2.34 -5.04
CA SER A 74 -4.97 3.61 -5.44
C SER A 74 -6.01 4.69 -5.67
N LEU A 75 -5.90 5.80 -4.92
CA LEU A 75 -6.82 6.94 -5.04
C LEU A 75 -6.47 7.87 -6.23
N ASP A 76 -5.42 7.54 -6.99
CA ASP A 76 -5.19 8.15 -8.30
C ASP A 76 -6.11 7.55 -9.38
N THR A 77 -6.67 6.35 -9.16
CA THR A 77 -7.71 5.78 -10.05
C THR A 77 -9.06 6.46 -9.80
N PRO A 78 -9.68 7.11 -10.81
CA PRO A 78 -10.91 7.88 -10.60
C PRO A 78 -12.06 7.09 -9.98
N VAL A 79 -12.28 5.85 -10.43
CA VAL A 79 -13.35 4.98 -9.92
C VAL A 79 -13.10 4.60 -8.46
N VAL A 80 -11.88 4.20 -8.10
CA VAL A 80 -11.50 3.87 -6.72
C VAL A 80 -11.67 5.08 -5.81
N ARG A 81 -11.27 6.27 -6.28
CA ARG A 81 -11.43 7.52 -5.55
C ARG A 81 -12.90 7.87 -5.34
N GLN A 82 -13.73 7.69 -6.36
CA GLN A 82 -15.17 7.92 -6.26
C GLN A 82 -15.79 7.00 -5.21
N THR A 83 -15.50 5.70 -5.25
CA THR A 83 -15.98 4.74 -4.24
C THR A 83 -15.54 5.14 -2.82
N ALA A 84 -14.29 5.57 -2.66
CA ALA A 84 -13.77 6.06 -1.38
C ALA A 84 -14.50 7.31 -0.85
N GLN A 85 -15.01 8.16 -1.74
CA GLN A 85 -15.75 9.36 -1.38
C GLN A 85 -17.22 9.07 -1.08
N GLU A 86 -17.82 8.12 -1.78
CA GLU A 86 -19.23 7.74 -1.63
C GLU A 86 -19.48 6.89 -0.38
N ASP A 87 -18.59 5.93 -0.09
CA ASP A 87 -18.67 5.08 1.10
C ASP A 87 -17.28 4.90 1.75
N PRO A 88 -16.80 5.89 2.51
CA PRO A 88 -15.52 5.82 3.23
C PRO A 88 -15.40 4.61 4.15
N ALA A 89 -16.49 4.23 4.84
CA ALA A 89 -16.49 3.16 5.83
C ALA A 89 -16.38 1.78 5.18
N GLY A 90 -17.20 1.51 4.16
CA GLY A 90 -17.09 0.28 3.36
C GLY A 90 -15.78 0.23 2.57
N PHE A 91 -15.26 1.37 2.14
CA PHE A 91 -13.97 1.44 1.44
C PHE A 91 -12.78 1.01 2.31
N VAL A 92 -12.82 1.21 3.63
CA VAL A 92 -11.72 0.79 4.52
C VAL A 92 -11.97 -0.57 5.20
N ALA A 93 -13.13 -1.18 4.96
CA ALA A 93 -13.51 -2.44 5.56
C ALA A 93 -12.76 -3.62 4.90
N PHE A 94 -11.65 -4.03 5.50
CA PHE A 94 -10.89 -5.21 5.10
C PHE A 94 -10.27 -5.91 6.33
N PRO A 95 -10.29 -7.25 6.42
CA PRO A 95 -9.85 -7.96 7.62
C PRO A 95 -8.33 -8.03 7.80
N ASP A 96 -7.56 -7.93 6.72
CA ASP A 96 -6.09 -8.01 6.75
C ASP A 96 -5.46 -6.64 6.42
N LEU A 97 -4.24 -6.63 5.88
CA LEU A 97 -3.53 -5.39 5.56
C LEU A 97 -4.20 -4.68 4.38
N MET A 98 -4.65 -3.44 4.57
CA MET A 98 -5.08 -2.58 3.47
C MET A 98 -3.98 -1.59 3.11
N VAL A 99 -3.60 -1.57 1.83
CA VAL A 99 -2.70 -0.58 1.25
C VAL A 99 -3.53 0.50 0.54
N ILE A 100 -3.37 1.76 0.97
CA ILE A 100 -4.04 2.91 0.33
C ILE A 100 -2.99 3.87 -0.21
N ASP A 101 -2.93 3.99 -1.54
CA ASP A 101 -1.95 4.83 -2.24
C ASP A 101 -2.50 6.26 -2.46
N GLU A 102 -1.66 7.26 -2.17
CA GLU A 102 -1.96 8.70 -2.27
C GLU A 102 -3.16 9.12 -1.40
N ILE A 103 -3.13 8.76 -0.11
CA ILE A 103 -4.19 9.02 0.88
C ILE A 103 -4.67 10.48 0.92
N GLN A 104 -3.78 11.44 0.59
CA GLN A 104 -4.13 12.85 0.55
C GLN A 104 -5.13 13.23 -0.56
N ARG A 105 -5.47 12.30 -1.46
CA ARG A 105 -6.53 12.47 -2.47
C ARG A 105 -7.93 12.42 -1.88
N VAL A 106 -8.12 11.71 -0.77
CA VAL A 106 -9.40 11.61 -0.03
C VAL A 106 -9.09 11.66 1.47
N PRO A 107 -8.82 12.87 2.01
CA PRO A 107 -8.50 13.05 3.44
C PRO A 107 -9.60 12.56 4.39
N GLU A 108 -10.84 12.47 3.92
CA GLU A 108 -12.02 12.01 4.67
C GLU A 108 -11.87 10.56 5.17
N LEU A 109 -11.09 9.72 4.46
CA LEU A 109 -10.82 8.34 4.86
C LEU A 109 -10.12 8.23 6.21
N MET A 110 -9.45 9.28 6.68
CA MET A 110 -8.75 9.26 7.98
C MET A 110 -9.70 8.98 9.15
N LEU A 111 -10.95 9.46 9.09
CA LEU A 111 -11.95 9.19 10.12
C LEU A 111 -12.38 7.73 10.12
N SER A 112 -12.69 7.16 8.95
CA SER A 112 -13.08 5.75 8.84
C SER A 112 -11.95 4.80 9.20
N ILE A 113 -10.70 5.12 8.84
CA ILE A 113 -9.52 4.37 9.28
C ILE A 113 -9.42 4.38 10.80
N LYS A 114 -9.60 5.56 11.42
CA LYS A 114 -9.57 5.70 12.89
C LYS A 114 -10.62 4.80 13.55
N GLU A 115 -11.86 4.82 13.07
CA GLU A 115 -12.95 3.98 13.59
C GLU A 115 -12.62 2.49 13.47
N GLN A 116 -12.06 2.06 12.33
CA GLN A 116 -11.66 0.67 12.11
C GLN A 116 -10.55 0.21 13.07
N VAL A 117 -9.51 1.03 13.29
CA VAL A 117 -8.39 0.65 14.18
C VAL A 117 -8.70 0.83 15.67
N ASP A 118 -9.68 1.66 16.00
CA ASP A 118 -10.21 1.76 17.37
C ASP A 118 -11.02 0.49 17.71
N THR A 119 -11.70 -0.10 16.72
CA THR A 119 -12.48 -1.34 16.87
C THR A 119 -11.60 -2.60 16.83
N ASP A 120 -10.62 -2.64 15.93
CA ASP A 120 -9.66 -3.74 15.78
C ASP A 120 -8.23 -3.21 15.94
N PRO A 121 -7.65 -3.29 17.15
CA PRO A 121 -6.39 -2.65 17.47
C PRO A 121 -5.16 -3.46 17.04
N ARG A 122 -5.32 -4.52 16.23
CA ARG A 122 -4.19 -5.33 15.73
C ARG A 122 -3.19 -4.46 14.95
N PRO A 123 -1.88 -4.73 15.06
CA PRO A 123 -0.88 -4.08 14.21
C PRO A 123 -1.05 -4.41 12.72
N GLY A 124 -0.52 -3.55 11.85
CA GLY A 124 -0.44 -3.82 10.41
C GLY A 124 -1.78 -3.80 9.67
N ARG A 125 -2.78 -3.09 10.19
CA ARG A 125 -4.11 -2.97 9.56
C ARG A 125 -4.06 -2.10 8.30
N PHE A 126 -3.28 -1.01 8.33
CA PHE A 126 -3.20 -0.07 7.21
C PHE A 126 -1.76 0.33 6.87
N LEU A 127 -1.46 0.33 5.57
CA LEU A 127 -0.24 0.89 5.00
C LEU A 127 -0.62 1.98 4.00
N LEU A 128 -0.42 3.22 4.40
CA LEU A 128 -0.79 4.40 3.64
C LEU A 128 0.42 4.93 2.89
N THR A 129 0.21 5.50 1.72
CA THR A 129 1.23 6.32 1.06
C THR A 129 0.73 7.74 0.87
N GLY A 130 1.67 8.68 0.85
CA GLY A 130 1.40 10.05 0.44
C GLY A 130 2.58 10.65 -0.29
N SER A 131 2.31 11.56 -1.24
CA SER A 131 3.35 12.38 -1.83
C SER A 131 3.51 13.69 -1.05
N ALA A 132 4.69 13.91 -0.47
CA ALA A 132 5.07 15.21 0.07
C ALA A 132 5.23 16.17 -1.12
N ARG A 133 4.44 17.25 -1.15
CA ARG A 133 4.71 18.39 -2.03
C ARG A 133 6.03 19.03 -1.58
N VAL A 134 7.12 18.68 -2.25
CA VAL A 134 8.41 19.33 -2.07
C VAL A 134 8.49 20.49 -3.09
N LEU A 135 8.28 21.71 -2.59
CA LEU A 135 8.54 23.06 -3.16
C LEU A 135 7.57 23.71 -4.18
N GLY A 136 7.03 24.85 -3.73
CA GLY A 136 6.81 26.09 -4.49
C GLY A 136 6.65 27.25 -3.49
N PRO A 137 7.47 28.32 -3.51
CA PRO A 137 7.40 29.39 -2.51
C PRO A 137 6.05 30.12 -2.59
N ARG A 138 5.45 30.41 -1.43
CA ARG A 138 4.34 31.38 -1.35
C ARG A 138 4.90 32.73 -1.78
N LYS A 139 4.39 33.33 -2.85
CA LYS A 139 4.55 34.79 -3.02
C LYS A 139 3.79 35.45 -1.87
N PRO A 140 4.41 36.28 -1.01
CA PRO A 140 3.62 37.17 -0.18
C PRO A 140 2.82 38.07 -1.14
N GLY A 141 1.50 38.12 -0.93
CA GLY A 141 0.62 39.01 -1.68
C GLY A 141 1.14 40.44 -1.57
N ARG A 142 1.35 41.10 -2.70
CA ARG A 142 1.43 42.56 -2.71
C ARG A 142 0.08 43.08 -2.25
N ALA A 143 0.06 43.75 -1.10
CA ALA A 143 -1.03 44.62 -0.71
C ALA A 143 -1.23 45.65 -1.83
N ALA A 144 -2.45 45.74 -2.35
CA ALA A 144 -2.85 46.87 -3.18
C ALA A 144 -3.28 47.99 -2.24
N SER A 145 -2.58 49.13 -2.33
CA SER A 145 -3.09 50.44 -1.92
C SER A 145 -3.89 51.05 -3.06
#